data_AF-A0A529XCD6-F1
#
_entry.id   AF-A0A529XCD6-F1
#
_cell.length_a   1.000
_cell.length_b   1.000
_cell.length_c   1.000
_cell.angle_alpha   90.00
_cell.angle_beta   90.00
_cell.angle_gamma   90.00
#
_symmetry.space_group_name_H-M   'P 1'
#
loop_
_entity.id
_entity.type
_entity.pdbx_description
1 polymer ?
#
loop_
_entity_poly.entity_id
_entity_poly.type
_entity_poly.pdbx_seq_one_letter_code
_entity_poly.pdbx_strand_id
1 'polypeptide(L)'
;AYLPKLLPWLIRFWRAGAAKHYETSLATQAGMMKLAEAEWMGLLDRSGTRPMLREDGSLEFYESEAEFRASLPGWAERQRFGIGFRHVEGQEMAALQPGLSPRFVKGTFVPGWKTVADPKLLGKAVWAYAERLGARFEHARVERVVSGANGAT
;
A
#
# COMPACT_ATOMS: atom_id res chain seq x y z
N ALA A 1 36.46 4.92 -9.77
CA ALA A 1 35.71 3.68 -9.48
C ALA A 1 34.66 3.94 -8.39
N TYR A 2 33.39 3.56 -8.61
CA TYR A 2 32.26 3.81 -7.67
C TYR A 2 31.97 2.61 -6.74
N LEU A 3 32.36 1.40 -7.15
CA LEU A 3 32.08 0.17 -6.41
C LEU A 3 32.62 0.17 -4.97
N PRO A 4 33.86 0.64 -4.66
CA PRO A 4 34.32 0.72 -3.27
C PRO A 4 33.49 1.67 -2.38
N LYS A 5 32.90 2.71 -2.99
CA LYS A 5 32.02 3.66 -2.27
C LYS A 5 30.63 3.07 -2.02
N LEU A 6 30.14 2.23 -2.92
CA LEU A 6 28.83 1.57 -2.84
C LEU A 6 28.85 0.31 -1.97
N LEU A 7 29.99 -0.37 -1.87
CA LEU A 7 30.14 -1.66 -1.21
C LEU A 7 29.62 -1.70 0.25
N PRO A 8 29.86 -0.69 1.12
CA PRO A 8 29.31 -0.70 2.47
C PRO A 8 27.77 -0.72 2.49
N TRP A 9 27.12 -0.02 1.56
CA TRP A 9 25.66 -0.03 1.42
C TRP A 9 25.16 -1.38 0.92
N LEU A 10 25.82 -1.99 -0.07
CA LEU A 10 25.46 -3.31 -0.60
C LEU A 10 25.53 -4.39 0.49
N ILE A 11 26.57 -4.37 1.34
CA ILE A 11 26.70 -5.30 2.47
C ILE A 11 25.52 -5.13 3.44
N ARG A 12 25.14 -3.88 3.76
CA ARG A 12 23.99 -3.60 4.63
C ARG A 12 22.67 -4.06 4.01
N PHE A 13 22.47 -3.77 2.72
CA PHE A 13 21.28 -4.19 1.96
C PHE A 13 21.15 -5.71 1.93
N TRP A 14 22.24 -6.42 1.60
CA TRP A 14 22.26 -7.88 1.60
C TRP A 14 21.96 -8.47 2.99
N ARG A 15 22.56 -7.93 4.04
CA ARG A 15 22.28 -8.36 5.42
C ARG A 15 20.83 -8.12 5.83
N ALA A 16 20.24 -7.00 5.42
CA ALA A 16 18.85 -6.67 5.69
C ALA A 16 17.87 -7.59 4.93
N GLY A 17 18.22 -8.00 3.71
CA GLY A 17 17.43 -8.93 2.90
C GLY A 17 17.65 -10.41 3.21
N ALA A 18 18.40 -10.75 4.27
CA ALA A 18 18.68 -12.14 4.62
C ALA A 18 17.39 -12.89 5.02
N ALA A 19 17.26 -14.15 4.58
CA ALA A 19 16.07 -14.98 4.80
C ALA A 19 15.63 -15.06 6.28
N LYS A 20 16.59 -15.00 7.22
CA LYS A 20 16.29 -14.96 8.67
C LYS A 20 15.42 -13.79 9.12
N HIS A 21 15.34 -12.72 8.33
CA HIS A 21 14.53 -11.53 8.61
C HIS A 21 13.19 -11.54 7.87
N TYR A 22 12.97 -12.49 6.96
CA TYR A 22 11.80 -12.52 6.08
C TYR A 22 10.49 -12.51 6.89
N GLU A 23 10.33 -13.47 7.79
CA GLU A 23 9.10 -13.63 8.58
C GLU A 23 8.82 -12.42 9.47
N THR A 24 9.84 -11.90 10.17
CA THR A 24 9.70 -10.69 10.99
C THR A 24 9.32 -9.48 10.15
N SER A 25 9.95 -9.30 8.99
CA SER A 25 9.68 -8.17 8.10
C SER A 25 8.26 -8.22 7.55
N LEU A 26 7.83 -9.41 7.11
CA LEU A 26 6.50 -9.63 6.57
C LEU A 26 5.41 -9.41 7.64
N ALA A 27 5.60 -9.96 8.85
CA ALA A 27 4.67 -9.75 9.96
C ALA A 27 4.61 -8.26 10.39
N THR A 28 5.75 -7.58 10.42
CA THR A 28 5.82 -6.14 10.74
C THR A 28 5.07 -5.33 9.69
N GLN A 29 5.31 -5.58 8.41
CA GLN A 29 4.64 -4.88 7.31
C GLN A 29 3.12 -5.12 7.36
N ALA A 30 2.68 -6.37 7.56
CA ALA A 30 1.25 -6.68 7.69
C ALA A 30 0.61 -5.95 8.87
N GLY A 31 1.30 -5.91 10.02
CA GLY A 31 0.86 -5.14 11.19
C GLY A 31 0.76 -3.63 10.92
N MET A 32 1.75 -3.05 10.23
CA MET A 32 1.73 -1.65 9.83
C MET A 32 0.57 -1.33 8.87
N MET A 33 0.28 -2.22 7.92
CA MET A 33 -0.85 -2.03 6.99
C MET A 33 -2.19 -2.11 7.70
N LYS A 34 -2.36 -3.04 8.65
CA LYS A 34 -3.58 -3.13 9.47
C LYS A 34 -3.78 -1.88 10.33
N LEU A 35 -2.71 -1.36 10.94
CA LEU A 35 -2.77 -0.10 11.67
C LEU A 35 -3.10 1.06 10.74
N ALA A 36 -2.42 1.16 9.61
CA ALA A 36 -2.65 2.23 8.63
C ALA A 36 -4.11 2.24 8.16
N GLU A 37 -4.69 1.08 7.88
CA GLU A 37 -6.11 0.98 7.55
C GLU A 37 -6.98 1.59 8.66
N ALA A 38 -6.84 1.12 9.91
CA ALA A 38 -7.64 1.63 11.02
C ALA A 38 -7.49 3.15 11.23
N GLU A 39 -6.26 3.67 11.18
CA GLU A 39 -5.98 5.10 11.35
C GLU A 39 -6.52 5.94 10.19
N TRP A 40 -6.44 5.44 8.95
CA TRP A 40 -7.04 6.11 7.81
C TRP A 40 -8.55 6.18 7.94
N MET A 41 -9.22 5.10 8.34
CA MET A 41 -10.66 5.08 8.54
C MET A 41 -11.08 6.14 9.57
N GLY A 42 -10.39 6.19 10.71
CA GLY A 42 -10.63 7.23 11.72
C GLY A 42 -10.34 8.64 11.24
N LEU A 43 -9.30 8.86 10.43
CA LEU A 43 -9.00 10.16 9.84
C LEU A 43 -10.06 10.60 8.83
N LEU A 44 -10.53 9.69 7.98
CA LEU A 44 -11.57 9.95 6.99
C LEU A 44 -12.87 10.38 7.66
N ASP A 45 -13.24 9.73 8.77
CA ASP A 45 -14.41 10.08 9.56
C ASP A 45 -14.27 11.48 10.20
N ARG A 46 -13.14 11.73 10.89
CA ARG A 46 -12.91 13.04 11.55
C ARG A 46 -12.79 14.21 10.57
N SER A 47 -12.22 13.97 9.39
CA SER A 47 -12.04 14.99 8.35
C SER A 47 -13.28 15.19 7.47
N GLY A 48 -14.29 14.33 7.60
CA GLY A 48 -15.49 14.35 6.76
C GLY A 48 -15.23 13.89 5.31
N THR A 49 -14.16 13.13 5.08
CA THR A 49 -13.73 12.71 3.73
C THR A 49 -14.07 11.26 3.40
N ARG A 50 -14.82 10.57 4.29
CA ARG A 50 -15.35 9.22 4.07
C ARG A 50 -16.01 9.02 2.68
N PRO A 51 -16.80 9.96 2.13
CA PRO A 51 -17.41 9.80 0.79
C PRO A 51 -16.41 9.73 -0.39
N MET A 52 -15.14 10.08 -0.16
CA MET A 52 -14.09 10.00 -1.18
C MET A 52 -13.48 8.61 -1.31
N LEU A 53 -13.74 7.73 -0.35
CA LEU A 53 -13.30 6.35 -0.34
C LEU A 53 -14.22 5.49 -1.22
N ARG A 54 -13.62 4.55 -1.93
CA ARG A 54 -14.30 3.48 -2.66
C ARG A 54 -13.87 2.15 -2.06
N GLU A 55 -14.85 1.26 -1.90
CA GLU A 55 -14.67 -0.07 -1.31
C GLU A 55 -15.21 -1.15 -2.26
N ASP A 56 -15.07 -0.89 -3.57
CA ASP A 56 -15.54 -1.77 -4.65
C ASP A 56 -14.63 -3.00 -4.85
N GLY A 57 -13.58 -3.13 -4.03
CA GLY A 57 -12.56 -4.16 -4.13
C GLY A 57 -11.51 -3.87 -5.21
N SER A 58 -10.67 -4.88 -5.48
CA SER A 58 -9.73 -4.89 -6.60
C SER A 58 -9.73 -6.25 -7.28
N LEU A 59 -9.42 -6.25 -8.57
CA LEU A 59 -9.30 -7.45 -9.38
C LEU A 59 -7.93 -7.45 -10.05
N GLU A 60 -7.09 -8.41 -9.69
CA GLU A 60 -5.79 -8.66 -10.32
C GLU A 60 -5.99 -9.67 -11.46
N PHE A 61 -5.43 -9.39 -12.65
CA PHE A 61 -5.62 -10.22 -13.84
C PHE A 61 -4.35 -10.96 -14.22
N TYR A 62 -4.51 -12.17 -14.76
CA TYR A 62 -3.42 -12.99 -15.28
C TYR A 62 -3.70 -13.40 -16.72
N GLU A 63 -2.68 -13.31 -17.58
CA GLU A 63 -2.78 -13.65 -19.01
C GLU A 63 -2.43 -15.11 -19.29
N SER A 64 -1.90 -15.83 -18.29
CA SER A 64 -1.64 -17.27 -18.40
C SER A 64 -1.85 -18.02 -17.09
N GLU A 65 -2.12 -19.31 -17.20
CA GLU A 65 -2.18 -20.23 -16.06
C GLU A 65 -0.83 -20.31 -15.33
N ALA A 66 0.29 -20.17 -16.06
CA ALA A 66 1.63 -20.17 -15.47
C ALA A 66 1.86 -18.94 -14.58
N GLU A 67 1.46 -17.75 -15.04
CA GLU A 67 1.52 -16.51 -14.27
C GLU A 67 0.63 -16.59 -13.03
N PHE A 68 -0.59 -17.09 -13.18
CA PHE A 68 -1.50 -17.32 -12.06
C PHE A 68 -0.87 -18.24 -11.01
N ARG A 69 -0.33 -19.40 -11.42
CA ARG A 69 0.33 -20.35 -10.51
C ARG A 69 1.55 -19.74 -9.81
N ALA A 70 2.32 -18.92 -10.50
CA ALA A 70 3.46 -18.22 -9.91
C ALA A 70 3.04 -17.20 -8.83
N SER A 71 1.81 -16.66 -8.90
CA SER A 71 1.27 -15.75 -7.90
C SER A 71 0.78 -16.43 -6.61
N LEU A 72 0.43 -17.73 -6.67
CA LEU A 72 -0.23 -18.44 -5.56
C LEU A 72 0.53 -18.41 -4.23
N PRO A 73 1.88 -18.54 -4.17
CA PRO A 73 2.59 -18.40 -2.90
C PRO A 73 2.37 -17.04 -2.25
N GLY A 74 2.31 -15.97 -3.05
CA GLY A 74 2.02 -14.62 -2.57
C GLY A 74 0.58 -14.45 -2.06
N TRP A 75 -0.38 -15.17 -2.64
CA TRP A 75 -1.76 -15.20 -2.15
C TRP A 75 -1.91 -16.02 -0.88
N ALA A 76 -1.19 -17.14 -0.74
CA ALA A 76 -1.14 -17.92 0.48
C ALA A 76 -0.61 -17.09 1.67
N GLU A 77 0.43 -16.28 1.45
CA GLU A 77 0.93 -15.35 2.46
C GLU A 77 -0.10 -14.28 2.82
N ARG A 78 -0.76 -13.67 1.82
CA ARG A 78 -1.87 -12.72 2.06
C ARG A 78 -2.99 -13.34 2.90
N GLN A 79 -3.36 -14.59 2.61
CA GLN A 79 -4.35 -15.34 3.38
C GLN A 79 -3.91 -15.53 4.83
N ARG A 80 -2.63 -15.87 5.05
CA ARG A 80 -2.02 -16.05 6.38
C ARG A 80 -2.13 -14.79 7.25
N PHE A 81 -2.12 -13.61 6.62
CA PHE A 81 -2.34 -12.32 7.29
C PHE A 81 -3.80 -11.83 7.26
N GLY A 82 -4.74 -12.69 6.90
CA GLY A 82 -6.19 -12.42 6.96
C GLY A 82 -6.73 -11.57 5.81
N ILE A 83 -5.98 -11.42 4.72
CA ILE A 83 -6.48 -10.74 3.51
C ILE A 83 -7.41 -11.71 2.78
N GLY A 84 -8.70 -11.41 2.78
CA GLY A 84 -9.70 -12.18 2.05
C GLY A 84 -9.60 -11.94 0.54
N PHE A 85 -9.63 -13.02 -0.25
CA PHE A 85 -9.68 -12.98 -1.70
C PHE A 85 -10.41 -14.20 -2.27
N ARG A 86 -10.74 -14.16 -3.56
CA ARG A 86 -11.19 -15.31 -4.34
C ARG A 86 -10.57 -15.31 -5.72
N HIS A 87 -10.15 -16.48 -6.18
CA HIS A 87 -9.72 -16.65 -7.57
C HIS A 87 -10.95 -16.85 -8.45
N VAL A 88 -10.96 -16.21 -9.62
CA VAL A 88 -12.11 -16.13 -10.53
C VAL A 88 -11.65 -16.36 -11.96
N GLU A 89 -12.57 -16.79 -12.81
CA GLU A 89 -12.31 -16.97 -14.24
C GLU A 89 -13.60 -16.85 -15.07
N GLY A 90 -13.45 -16.77 -16.39
CA GLY A 90 -14.58 -16.82 -17.33
C GLY A 90 -15.71 -15.84 -16.99
N GLN A 91 -16.92 -16.37 -16.84
CA GLN A 91 -18.12 -15.56 -16.60
C GLN A 91 -18.09 -14.81 -15.25
N GLU A 92 -17.50 -15.40 -14.21
CA GLU A 92 -17.42 -14.75 -12.90
C GLU A 92 -16.52 -13.50 -12.96
N MET A 93 -15.42 -13.58 -13.71
CA MET A 93 -14.54 -12.45 -13.95
C MET A 93 -15.21 -11.37 -14.81
N ALA A 94 -15.92 -11.77 -15.87
CA ALA A 94 -16.67 -10.85 -16.72
C ALA A 94 -17.83 -10.14 -15.99
N ALA A 95 -18.45 -10.82 -15.01
CA ALA A 95 -19.47 -10.22 -14.16
C ALA A 95 -18.90 -9.14 -13.23
N LEU A 96 -17.66 -9.30 -12.77
CA LEU A 96 -16.97 -8.28 -11.96
C LEU A 96 -16.50 -7.08 -12.77
N GLN A 97 -15.97 -7.33 -13.96
CA GLN A 97 -15.49 -6.28 -14.86
C GLN A 97 -15.96 -6.59 -16.29
N PRO A 98 -17.06 -5.97 -16.73
CA PRO A 98 -17.52 -6.07 -18.11
C PRO A 98 -16.51 -5.46 -19.09
N GLY A 99 -16.45 -6.02 -20.30
CA GLY A 99 -15.60 -5.51 -21.38
C GLY A 99 -14.12 -5.91 -21.30
N LEU A 100 -13.78 -6.91 -20.47
CA LEU A 100 -12.43 -7.46 -20.43
C LEU A 100 -12.03 -8.14 -21.74
N SER A 101 -10.74 -8.00 -22.07
CA SER A 101 -10.14 -8.73 -23.17
C SER A 101 -10.14 -10.25 -22.87
N PRO A 102 -10.44 -11.12 -23.84
CA PRO A 102 -10.34 -12.58 -23.69
C PRO A 102 -8.93 -13.08 -23.36
N ARG A 103 -7.90 -12.23 -23.43
CA ARG A 103 -6.52 -12.60 -23.09
C ARG A 103 -6.30 -12.93 -21.61
N PHE A 104 -7.15 -12.40 -20.73
CA PHE A 104 -7.08 -12.69 -19.30
C PHE A 104 -7.76 -14.02 -19.04
N VAL A 105 -7.01 -14.98 -18.51
CA VAL A 105 -7.48 -16.36 -18.30
C VAL A 105 -7.88 -16.61 -16.85
N LYS A 106 -7.34 -15.84 -15.92
CA LYS A 106 -7.62 -15.91 -14.47
C LYS A 106 -7.63 -14.51 -13.89
N GLY A 107 -8.28 -14.36 -12.74
CA GLY A 107 -8.10 -13.20 -11.88
C GLY A 107 -8.20 -13.54 -10.39
N THR A 108 -7.78 -12.62 -9.55
CA THR A 108 -7.99 -12.70 -8.10
C THR A 108 -8.69 -11.44 -7.61
N PHE A 109 -9.89 -11.60 -7.05
CA PHE A 109 -10.69 -10.53 -6.49
C PHE A 109 -10.45 -10.36 -5.00
N VAL A 110 -10.14 -9.15 -4.56
CA VAL A 110 -9.95 -8.76 -3.16
C VAL A 110 -11.09 -7.81 -2.75
N PRO A 111 -12.16 -8.31 -2.10
CA PRO A 111 -13.31 -7.48 -1.74
C PRO A 111 -12.99 -6.38 -0.74
N GLY A 112 -12.04 -6.62 0.17
CA GLY A 112 -11.67 -5.65 1.21
C GLY A 112 -10.81 -4.48 0.72
N TRP A 113 -10.43 -4.47 -0.56
CA TRP A 113 -9.56 -3.45 -1.10
C TRP A 113 -10.24 -2.08 -1.17
N LYS A 114 -9.49 -1.05 -0.78
CA LYS A 114 -9.96 0.33 -0.69
C LYS A 114 -9.18 1.22 -1.64
N THR A 115 -9.86 2.12 -2.32
CA THR A 115 -9.23 3.14 -3.18
C THR A 115 -9.86 4.49 -2.94
N VAL A 116 -9.23 5.54 -3.47
CA VAL A 116 -9.80 6.90 -3.46
C VAL A 116 -9.85 7.38 -4.90
N ALA A 117 -10.95 8.05 -5.26
CA ALA A 117 -11.18 8.43 -6.66
C ALA A 117 -10.15 9.47 -7.16
N ASP A 118 -9.74 10.39 -6.28
CA ASP A 118 -8.74 11.39 -6.59
C ASP A 118 -7.84 11.64 -5.34
N PRO A 119 -6.57 11.17 -5.37
CA PRO A 119 -5.66 11.35 -4.24
C PRO A 119 -5.27 12.82 -4.02
N LYS A 120 -5.29 13.66 -5.05
CA LYS A 120 -5.01 15.10 -4.91
C LYS A 120 -6.15 15.80 -4.17
N LEU A 121 -7.40 15.47 -4.50
CA LEU A 121 -8.55 16.03 -3.77
C LEU A 121 -8.57 15.55 -2.33
N LEU A 122 -8.28 14.27 -2.08
CA LEU A 122 -8.20 13.75 -0.72
C LEU A 122 -7.13 14.48 0.09
N GLY A 123 -5.92 14.63 -0.47
CA GLY A 123 -4.82 15.32 0.20
C GLY A 123 -5.18 16.77 0.55
N LYS A 124 -5.85 17.49 -0.37
CA LYS A 124 -6.35 18.85 -0.10
C LYS A 124 -7.42 18.89 0.99
N ALA A 125 -8.33 17.93 1.02
CA ALA A 125 -9.39 17.88 2.02
C ALA A 125 -8.85 17.54 3.42
N VAL A 126 -7.90 16.61 3.50
CA VAL A 126 -7.16 16.30 4.74
C VAL A 126 -6.34 17.50 5.20
N TRP A 127 -5.69 18.23 4.29
CA TRP A 127 -5.01 19.49 4.61
C TRP A 127 -5.96 20.52 5.20
N ALA A 128 -7.11 20.76 4.56
CA ALA A 128 -8.10 21.70 5.06
C ALA A 128 -8.62 21.31 6.46
N TYR A 129 -8.71 20.02 6.77
CA TYR A 129 -9.00 19.55 8.12
C TYR A 129 -7.87 19.88 9.11
N ALA A 130 -6.62 19.63 8.74
CA ALA A 130 -5.47 19.97 9.59
C ALA A 130 -5.35 21.48 9.84
N GLU A 131 -5.62 22.31 8.82
CA GLU A 131 -5.62 23.77 8.92
C GLU A 131 -6.68 24.27 9.90
N ARG A 132 -7.89 23.68 9.89
CA ARG A 132 -8.94 23.96 10.89
C ARG A 132 -8.51 23.61 12.33
N LEU A 133 -7.58 22.67 12.50
CA LEU A 133 -6.99 22.31 13.79
C LEU A 133 -5.77 23.17 14.16
N GLY A 134 -5.43 24.17 13.34
CA GLY A 134 -4.34 25.12 13.61
C GLY A 134 -3.01 24.77 12.94
N ALA A 135 -2.96 23.75 12.08
CA ALA A 135 -1.77 23.49 11.27
C ALA A 135 -1.50 24.68 10.32
N ARG A 136 -0.22 24.98 10.07
CA ARG A 136 0.21 26.06 9.18
C ARG A 136 1.10 25.50 8.09
N PHE A 137 0.93 26.00 6.87
CA PHE A 137 1.81 25.68 5.76
C PHE A 137 2.90 26.74 5.64
N GLU A 138 4.15 26.33 5.71
CA GLU A 138 5.30 27.19 5.47
C GLU A 138 6.02 26.73 4.21
N HIS A 139 6.06 27.60 3.20
CA HIS A 139 6.81 27.33 1.98
C HIS A 139 8.27 27.74 2.19
N ALA A 140 9.10 26.78 2.62
CA ALA A 140 10.51 26.99 2.86
C ALA A 140 11.35 25.78 2.43
N ARG A 141 12.65 26.01 2.21
CA ARG A 141 13.63 24.94 2.00
C ARG A 141 14.35 24.68 3.33
N VAL A 142 14.29 23.44 3.81
CA VAL A 142 15.07 23.02 4.98
C VAL A 142 16.52 22.77 4.54
N GLU A 143 17.46 23.57 5.03
CA GLU A 143 18.90 23.43 4.69
C GLU A 143 19.66 22.56 5.69
N ARG A 144 19.26 22.59 6.96
CA ARG A 144 19.93 21.90 8.06
C ARG A 144 18.93 21.61 9.16
N VAL A 145 19.13 20.48 9.82
CA VAL A 145 18.48 20.14 11.08
C VAL A 145 19.59 19.87 12.09
N VAL A 146 19.61 20.60 13.20
CA VAL A 146 20.62 20.47 14.27
C VAL A 146 19.94 20.08 15.57
N SER A 147 20.58 19.25 16.37
CA SER A 147 20.09 18.94 17.71
C SER A 147 20.47 20.06 18.67
N GLY A 148 19.49 20.75 19.23
CA GLY A 148 19.64 21.73 20.30
C GLY A 148 19.23 21.16 21.66
N ALA A 149 19.47 21.94 22.72
CA ALA A 149 19.17 21.54 24.10
C ALA A 149 17.67 21.22 24.34
N ASN A 150 16.77 21.74 23.51
CA ASN A 150 15.32 21.56 23.61
C ASN A 150 14.71 20.74 22.46
N GLY A 151 15.54 20.03 21.69
CA GLY A 151 15.11 19.25 20.52
C GLY A 151 15.77 19.69 19.22
N ALA A 152 15.34 19.10 18.11
CA ALA A 152 15.86 19.42 16.80
C ALA A 152 15.28 20.75 16.28
N THR A 153 16.15 21.64 15.77
CA THR A 153 15.80 22.89 15.07
C THR A 153 16.38 22.89 13.67
#